data_AF-A0A8C6FYE0-F1
#
_entry.id   AF-A0A8C6FYE0-F1
#
_cell.length_a   1.000
_cell.length_b   1.000
_cell.length_c   1.000
_cell.angle_alpha   90.00
_cell.angle_beta   90.00
_cell.angle_gamma   90.00
#
_symmetry.space_group_name_H-M   'P 1'
#
loop_
_entity.id
_entity.type
_entity.pdbx_description
1 polymer ?
#
loop_
_entity_poly.entity_id
_entity_poly.type
_entity_poly.pdbx_seq_one_letter_code
_entity_poly.pdbx_strand_id
1 'polypeptide(L)' 'AAAPKHPPPPTSRREEEIPELEVDVDELRDMESNDTRAARVKELLVNCYKPTEAFISGLLDKIQGMQKLSTLLK' A
#
# COMPACT_ATOMS: atom_id res chain seq x y z
N ALA A 1 -32.23 -18.53 -25.83
CA ALA A 1 -31.00 -18.05 -26.50
C ALA A 1 -31.13 -16.55 -26.72
N ALA A 2 -30.19 -15.65 -26.43
CA ALA A 2 -28.84 -15.72 -25.89
C ALA A 2 -28.64 -14.42 -25.09
N ALA A 3 -28.03 -14.49 -23.90
CA ALA A 3 -27.61 -13.30 -23.18
C ALA A 3 -26.47 -12.61 -23.95
N PRO A 4 -26.42 -11.26 -24.02
CA PRO A 4 -25.28 -10.58 -24.60
C PRO A 4 -24.05 -10.86 -23.74
N LYS A 5 -23.08 -11.57 -24.34
CA LYS A 5 -21.77 -11.84 -23.75
C LYS A 5 -21.01 -10.51 -23.71
N HIS A 6 -21.20 -9.74 -22.64
CA HIS A 6 -20.29 -8.64 -22.33
C HIS A 6 -18.90 -9.26 -22.24
N PRO A 7 -17.91 -8.83 -23.05
CA PRO A 7 -16.55 -9.30 -22.86
C PRO A 7 -16.11 -8.93 -21.44
N PRO A 8 -15.40 -9.80 -20.70
CA PRO A 8 -14.81 -9.38 -19.44
C PRO A 8 -13.97 -8.11 -19.70
N PRO A 9 -13.98 -7.12 -18.79
CA PRO A 9 -13.10 -5.96 -18.93
C PRO A 9 -11.67 -6.46 -19.14
N PRO A 10 -10.85 -5.79 -19.97
CA PRO A 10 -9.46 -6.19 -20.14
C PRO A 10 -8.85 -6.21 -18.73
N THR A 11 -8.52 -7.40 -18.24
CA THR A 11 -7.66 -7.54 -17.06
C THR A 11 -6.41 -6.77 -17.46
N SER A 12 -6.23 -5.61 -16.83
CA SER A 12 -5.07 -4.79 -17.09
C SER A 12 -3.89 -5.69 -16.74
N ARG A 13 -3.10 -6.07 -17.75
CA ARG A 13 -1.90 -6.91 -17.68
C ARG A 13 -0.83 -6.38 -16.68
N ARG A 14 -1.16 -5.38 -15.88
CA ARG A 14 -0.36 -4.78 -14.83
C ARG A 14 -0.68 -5.34 -13.45
N GLU A 15 -1.87 -5.90 -13.19
CA GLU A 15 -2.21 -6.46 -11.87
C GLU A 15 -1.47 -7.78 -11.60
N GLU A 16 -1.19 -8.59 -12.63
CA GLU A 16 -0.37 -9.82 -12.53
C GLU A 16 1.12 -9.55 -12.25
N GLU A 17 1.60 -8.30 -12.39
CA GLU A 17 3.01 -7.94 -12.18
C GLU A 17 3.26 -7.22 -10.83
N ILE A 18 2.21 -6.93 -10.06
CA ILE A 18 2.37 -6.33 -8.73
C ILE A 18 2.62 -7.46 -7.74
N PRO A 19 3.83 -7.57 -7.16
CA PRO A 19 4.09 -8.61 -6.16
C PRO A 19 3.19 -8.41 -4.94
N GLU A 20 2.61 -9.50 -4.43
CA GLU A 20 1.94 -9.52 -3.14
C GLU A 20 3.01 -9.23 -2.05
N LEU A 21 3.00 -8.01 -1.54
CA LEU A 21 3.93 -7.56 -0.51
C LEU A 21 3.17 -7.31 0.78
N GLU A 22 3.49 -8.08 1.81
CA GLU A 22 2.98 -7.88 3.16
C GLU A 22 3.81 -6.77 3.85
N VAL A 23 3.14 -5.68 4.21
CA VAL A 23 3.75 -4.56 4.94
C VAL A 23 3.22 -4.58 6.37
N ASP A 24 4.12 -4.80 7.32
CA ASP A 24 3.77 -4.87 8.73
C ASP A 24 3.51 -3.45 9.30
N VAL A 25 2.24 -3.15 9.52
CA VAL A 25 1.79 -1.79 9.91
C VAL A 25 2.16 -1.48 11.35
N ASP A 26 2.15 -2.47 12.24
CA ASP A 26 2.58 -2.31 13.62
C ASP A 26 4.10 -2.05 13.70
N GLU A 27 4.94 -2.80 12.98
CA GLU A 27 6.39 -2.51 12.90
C GLU A 27 6.66 -1.07 12.46
N LEU A 28 6.01 -0.61 11.38
CA LEU A 28 6.19 0.76 10.89
C LEU A 28 5.65 1.79 11.89
N ARG A 29 4.58 1.49 12.62
CA ARG A 29 4.00 2.41 13.61
C ARG A 29 4.91 2.60 14.81
N ASP A 30 5.58 1.53 15.26
CA ASP A 30 6.43 1.50 16.45
C ASP A 30 7.83 2.10 16.21
N MET A 31 8.15 2.53 14.98
CA MET A 31 9.38 3.28 14.68
C MET A 31 9.35 4.71 15.23
N GLU A 32 10.43 5.10 15.93
CA GLU A 32 10.55 6.42 16.58
C GLU A 32 10.62 7.60 15.61
N SER A 33 11.05 7.41 14.36
CA SER A 33 11.27 8.50 13.40
C SER A 33 10.61 8.26 12.05
N ASN A 34 10.05 9.34 11.49
CA ASN A 34 9.50 9.38 10.14
C ASN A 34 10.55 9.01 9.08
N ASP A 35 11.80 9.42 9.25
CA ASP A 35 12.89 9.13 8.32
C ASP A 35 13.23 7.63 8.30
N THR A 36 13.33 7.01 9.48
CA THR A 36 13.56 5.57 9.62
C THR A 36 12.40 4.77 9.03
N ARG A 37 11.17 5.22 9.27
CA ARG A 37 9.96 4.62 8.70
C ARG A 37 9.90 4.74 7.18
N ALA A 38 10.25 5.91 6.64
CA ALA A 38 10.30 6.14 5.20
C ALA A 38 11.38 5.27 4.53
N ALA A 39 12.54 5.10 5.17
CA ALA A 39 13.59 4.20 4.69
C ALA A 39 13.10 2.75 4.65
N ARG A 40 12.43 2.27 5.71
CA ARG A 40 11.87 0.92 5.74
C ARG A 40 10.81 0.68 4.67
N VAL A 41 9.90 1.64 4.47
CA VAL A 41 8.89 1.58 3.40
C VAL A 41 9.54 1.56 2.02
N LYS A 42 10.61 2.35 1.81
CA LYS A 42 11.39 2.34 0.56
C LYS A 42 12.04 0.98 0.31
N GLU A 43 12.58 0.33 1.34
CA GLU A 43 13.17 -1.00 1.22
C GLU A 43 12.14 -2.08 0.92
N LEU A 44 10.99 -2.08 1.60
CA LEU A 44 9.90 -3.01 1.35
C LEU A 44 9.38 -2.87 -0.09
N LEU A 45 9.22 -1.63 -0.55
CA LEU A 45 8.72 -1.32 -1.88
C LEU A 45 9.80 -1.30 -2.97
N VAL A 46 11.06 -1.66 -2.68
CA VAL A 46 12.17 -1.57 -3.66
C VAL A 46 11.95 -2.48 -4.89
N ASN A 47 11.23 -3.59 -4.69
CA ASN A 47 10.86 -4.54 -5.74
C ASN A 47 9.49 -4.22 -6.37
N CYS A 48 8.71 -3.33 -5.78
CA CYS A 48 7.50 -2.79 -6.38
C CYS A 48 7.91 -1.67 -7.34
N TYR A 49 7.33 -1.64 -8.54
CA TYR A 49 7.64 -0.69 -9.62
C TYR A 49 7.88 0.75 -9.11
N LYS A 50 9.17 1.10 -8.89
CA LYS A 50 9.70 2.36 -8.33
C LYS A 50 8.66 3.21 -7.58
N PRO A 51 8.48 3.04 -6.27
CA PRO A 51 7.58 3.89 -5.50
C PRO A 51 8.02 5.35 -5.61
N THR A 52 7.11 6.24 -5.99
CA THR A 52 7.38 7.68 -6.01
C THR A 52 7.39 8.21 -4.57
N GLU A 53 8.13 9.30 -4.33
CA GLU A 53 8.18 9.94 -3.01
C GLU A 53 6.79 10.38 -2.51
N ALA A 54 5.90 10.71 -3.44
CA ALA A 54 4.49 10.99 -3.18
C ALA A 54 3.72 9.76 -2.67
N PHE A 55 3.98 8.57 -3.23
CA PHE A 55 3.37 7.32 -2.77
C PHE A 55 3.84 6.96 -1.36
N ILE A 56 5.15 7.05 -1.11
CA ILE A 56 5.75 6.78 0.19
C ILE A 56 5.16 7.73 1.24
N SER A 57 5.11 9.02 0.95
CA SER A 57 4.55 10.02 1.86
C SER A 57 3.05 9.78 2.14
N GLY A 58 2.27 9.45 1.11
CA GLY A 58 0.84 9.13 1.27
C GLY A 58 0.58 7.86 2.08
N LEU A 59 1.43 6.84 1.93
CA LEU A 59 1.36 5.62 2.74
C LEU A 59 1.69 5.90 4.21
N LEU A 60 2.73 6.70 4.48
CA LEU A 60 3.12 7.12 5.83
C LEU A 60 2.04 7.96 6.51
N ASP A 61 1.39 8.86 5.78
CA ASP A 61 0.26 9.65 6.29
C ASP A 61 -0.92 8.75 6.66
N LYS A 62 -1.22 7.74 5.83
CA LYS A 62 -2.29 6.78 6.08
C LYS A 62 -2.02 5.89 7.30
N ILE A 63 -0.79 5.38 7.46
CA ILE A 63 -0.37 4.62 8.65
C ILE A 63 -0.50 5.45 9.92
N GLN A 64 -0.13 6.73 9.87
CA GLN A 64 -0.31 7.65 11.00
C GLN A 64 -1.79 7.99 11.27
N GLY A 65 -2.57 8.20 10.21
CA GLY A 65 -4.00 8.49 10.29
C GLY A 65 -4.83 7.32 10.82
N MET A 66 -4.40 6.08 10.58
CA MET A 66 -5.05 4.88 11.09
C MET A 66 -5.01 4.78 12.62
N GLN A 67 -4.06 5.43 13.32
CA GLN A 67 -4.06 5.51 14.79
C GLN A 67 -5.24 6.30 15.38
N LYS A 68 -5.82 7.26 14.63
CA LYS A 68 -6.94 8.07 15.13
C LYS A 68 -8.25 7.29 15.22
N LEU A 69 -8.38 6.20 14.46
CA LEU A 69 -9.57 5.34 14.49
C LEU A 69 -9.49 4.29 15.61
N SER A 70 -8.30 3.80 15.96
CA SER A 70 -8.12 2.82 17.04
C SER A 70 -8.38 3.41 18.44
N THR A 71 -8.14 4.71 18.64
CA THR A 71 -8.41 5.40 19.91
C THR A 71 -9.88 5.79 20.09
N LEU A 72 -10.61 6.00 18.99
CA LEU A 72 -12.06 6.32 19.01
C LEU A 72 -12.96 5.08 19.11
N LEU A 73 -12.38 3.89 18.96
CA LEU A 73 -13.10 2.61 19.09
C LEU A 73 -12.97 2.00 20.50
N LYS A 74 -12.48 2.76 21.49
CA LYS A 74 -12.36 2.33 22.89
C LYS A 74 -13.35 3.06 23.79
#